data_AF-A0A1F6DWY6-F1
#
_entry.id   AF-A0A1F6DWY6-F1
#
_cell.length_a   1.000
_cell.length_b   1.000
_cell.length_c   1.000
_cell.angle_alpha   90.00
_cell.angle_beta   90.00
_cell.angle_gamma   90.00
#
_symmetry.space_group_name_H-M   'P 1'
#
loop_
_entity.id
_entity.type
_entity.pdbx_description
1 polymer ?
#
loop_
_entity_poly.entity_id
_entity_poly.type
_entity_poly.pdbx_seq_one_letter_code
_entity_poly.pdbx_strand_id
1 'polypeptide(L)'
;MTRTEKKPKFNFEELKAAATSLNAKLRKSVFVEYFERFEEFPSYLFDNSNGIDSRLQETIRDLQDDPETSKSMRKGIETLMLRLPSA
;
A
#
# COMPACT_ATOMS: atom_id res chain seq x y z
N MET A 1 -33.30 4.26 -8.71
CA MET A 1 -32.64 3.39 -7.70
C MET A 1 -31.14 3.50 -7.88
N THR A 2 -30.47 4.42 -7.17
CA THR A 2 -29.00 4.45 -7.13
C THR A 2 -28.55 3.44 -6.09
N ARG A 3 -28.22 2.22 -6.53
CA ARG A 3 -27.46 1.27 -5.70
C ARG A 3 -26.07 1.88 -5.51
N THR A 4 -25.90 2.68 -4.47
CA THR A 4 -24.58 2.86 -3.88
C THR A 4 -24.20 1.51 -3.29
N GLU A 5 -23.56 0.65 -4.10
CA GLU A 5 -22.79 -0.46 -3.58
C GLU A 5 -21.82 0.16 -2.57
N LYS A 6 -22.15 0.02 -1.28
CA LYS A 6 -21.25 0.37 -0.19
C LYS A 6 -20.03 -0.49 -0.40
N LYS A 7 -18.97 0.08 -1.02
CA LYS A 7 -17.67 -0.57 -1.15
C LYS A 7 -17.38 -1.22 0.20
N PRO A 8 -17.11 -2.53 0.25
CA PRO A 8 -16.96 -3.23 1.52
C PRO A 8 -15.98 -2.47 2.39
N LYS A 9 -16.35 -2.29 3.67
CA LYS A 9 -15.40 -1.82 4.68
C LYS A 9 -14.23 -2.79 4.61
N PHE A 10 -13.03 -2.28 4.35
CA PHE A 10 -11.84 -3.11 4.48
C PHE A 10 -11.85 -3.68 5.90
N ASN A 11 -11.85 -5.00 5.99
CA ASN A 11 -11.59 -5.65 7.26
C ASN A 11 -10.13 -5.39 7.58
N PHE A 12 -9.87 -4.65 8.65
CA PHE A 12 -8.51 -4.22 9.02
C PHE A 12 -7.59 -5.42 9.22
N GLU A 13 -8.10 -6.52 9.79
CA GLU A 13 -7.30 -7.74 10.00
C GLU A 13 -6.93 -8.40 8.68
N GLU A 14 -7.88 -8.50 7.75
CA GLU A 14 -7.63 -9.06 6.41
C GLU A 14 -6.70 -8.16 5.59
N LEU A 15 -6.89 -6.85 5.67
CA LEU A 15 -6.02 -5.86 5.02
C LEU A 15 -4.59 -6.00 5.55
N LYS A 16 -4.40 -6.05 6.86
CA LYS A 16 -3.09 -6.22 7.48
C LYS A 16 -2.47 -7.56 7.11
N ALA A 17 -3.24 -8.65 7.16
CA ALA A 17 -2.76 -9.99 6.78
C ALA A 17 -2.32 -10.03 5.31
N ALA A 18 -3.09 -9.40 4.42
CA ALA A 18 -2.78 -9.37 3.00
C ALA A 18 -1.61 -8.44 2.67
N ALA A 19 -1.55 -7.25 3.29
CA ALA A 19 -0.44 -6.30 3.17
C ALA A 19 0.89 -6.84 3.76
N THR A 20 0.82 -7.71 4.77
CA THR A 20 2.00 -8.35 5.39
C THR A 20 2.23 -9.78 4.92
N SER A 21 1.48 -10.24 3.91
CA SER A 21 1.59 -11.59 3.35
C SER A 21 2.97 -11.84 2.75
N LEU A 22 3.42 -13.10 2.75
CA LEU A 22 4.64 -13.49 2.05
C LEU A 22 4.48 -13.44 0.52
N ASN A 23 3.25 -13.39 0.02
CA ASN A 23 2.98 -13.31 -1.41
C ASN A 23 3.07 -11.86 -1.92
N ALA A 24 4.14 -11.54 -2.65
CA ALA A 24 4.38 -10.21 -3.21
C ALA A 24 3.24 -9.71 -4.12
N LYS A 25 2.63 -10.59 -4.94
CA LYS A 25 1.50 -10.22 -5.79
C LYS A 25 0.29 -9.79 -4.96
N LEU A 26 0.02 -10.50 -3.87
CA LEU A 26 -1.08 -10.16 -2.97
C LEU A 26 -0.83 -8.81 -2.28
N ARG A 27 0.37 -8.58 -1.74
CA ARG A 27 0.73 -7.30 -1.12
C ARG A 27 0.56 -6.14 -2.10
N LYS A 28 1.11 -6.27 -3.31
CA LYS A 28 1.01 -5.26 -4.36
C LYS A 28 -0.44 -4.95 -4.72
N SER A 29 -1.27 -5.97 -4.93
CA SER A 29 -2.70 -5.79 -5.23
C SER A 29 -3.44 -5.01 -4.14
N VAL A 30 -3.14 -5.30 -2.88
CA VAL A 30 -3.72 -4.59 -1.74
C VAL A 30 -3.27 -3.13 -1.70
N PHE A 31 -2.00 -2.86 -1.99
CA PHE A 31 -1.47 -1.50 -2.02
C PHE A 31 -2.10 -0.67 -3.12
N VAL A 32 -2.27 -1.24 -4.31
CA VAL A 32 -2.97 -0.59 -5.44
C VAL A 32 -4.41 -0.29 -5.04
N GLU A 33 -5.17 -1.28 -4.59
CA GLU A 33 -6.59 -1.10 -4.23
C GLU A 33 -6.77 -0.09 -3.09
N TYR A 34 -5.88 -0.12 -2.09
CA TYR A 34 -5.91 0.81 -0.98
C TYR A 34 -5.59 2.24 -1.46
N PHE A 35 -4.57 2.42 -2.31
CA PHE A 35 -4.23 3.72 -2.87
C PHE A 35 -5.33 4.27 -3.78
N GLU A 36 -5.98 3.45 -4.61
CA GLU A 36 -7.10 3.89 -5.45
C GLU A 36 -8.32 4.35 -4.63
N ARG A 37 -8.45 3.89 -3.39
CA ARG A 37 -9.55 4.26 -2.49
C ARG A 37 -9.25 5.45 -1.59
N PHE A 38 -8.01 5.58 -1.13
CA PHE A 38 -7.63 6.55 -0.10
C PHE A 38 -6.55 7.54 -0.55
N GLU A 39 -5.98 7.34 -1.74
CA GLU A 39 -4.85 8.12 -2.30
C GLU A 39 -3.63 8.18 -1.37
N GLU A 40 -3.51 7.18 -0.48
CA GLU A 40 -2.43 7.03 0.49
C GLU A 40 -2.04 5.55 0.61
N PHE A 41 -0.80 5.28 1.02
CA PHE A 41 -0.31 3.91 1.25
C PHE A 41 -0.54 3.45 2.69
N PRO A 42 -0.86 2.16 2.91
CA PRO A 42 -1.16 1.63 4.24
C PRO A 42 0.10 1.34 5.07
N SER A 43 1.04 2.30 5.12
CA SER A 43 2.34 2.17 5.81
C SER A 43 2.20 2.01 7.32
N TYR A 44 1.14 2.55 7.92
CA TYR A 44 0.79 2.40 9.33
C TYR A 44 0.47 0.95 9.74
N LEU A 45 0.29 0.04 8.77
CA LEU A 45 0.11 -1.40 9.04
C LEU A 45 1.43 -2.11 9.37
N PHE A 46 2.56 -1.45 9.14
CA PHE A 46 3.91 -2.01 9.26
C PHE A 46 4.64 -1.40 10.46
N ASP A 47 5.58 -2.15 11.03
CA ASP A 47 6.45 -1.62 12.08
C ASP A 47 7.58 -0.83 11.43
N ASN A 48 7.40 0.50 11.36
CA ASN A 48 8.40 1.41 10.80
C ASN A 48 9.22 2.12 11.89
N SER A 49 9.19 1.61 13.12
CA SER A 49 9.73 2.29 14.32
C SER A 49 11.26 2.40 14.30
N ASN A 50 11.93 1.42 13.70
CA ASN A 50 13.40 1.33 13.62
C ASN A 50 13.93 1.38 12.18
N GLY A 51 13.13 1.90 11.24
CA GLY A 51 13.40 1.86 9.81
C GLY A 51 12.21 1.28 9.03
N ILE A 52 12.26 1.37 7.71
CA ILE A 52 11.16 0.90 6.85
C ILE A 52 11.07 -0.63 6.92
N ASP A 53 9.87 -1.16 7.20
CA ASP A 53 9.64 -2.61 7.19
C ASP A 53 10.02 -3.20 5.81
N SER A 54 10.72 -4.33 5.81
CA SER A 54 11.24 -4.92 4.58
C SER A 54 10.14 -5.28 3.57
N ARG A 55 8.95 -5.68 4.03
CA ARG A 55 7.81 -6.00 3.14
C ARG A 55 7.21 -4.73 2.55
N LEU A 56 7.16 -3.65 3.33
CA LEU A 56 6.74 -2.34 2.84
C LEU A 56 7.72 -1.85 1.77
N GLN A 57 9.02 -1.89 2.06
CA GLN A 57 10.07 -1.49 1.13
C GLN A 57 10.07 -2.33 -0.14
N GLU A 58 9.93 -3.66 -0.03
CA GLU A 58 9.86 -4.55 -1.19
C GLU A 58 8.64 -4.25 -2.05
N THR A 59 7.47 -4.06 -1.43
CA THR A 59 6.23 -3.74 -2.15
C THR A 59 6.32 -2.38 -2.85
N ILE A 60 6.95 -1.38 -2.22
CA ILE A 60 7.22 -0.09 -2.85
C ILE A 60 8.13 -0.25 -4.07
N ARG A 61 9.21 -1.04 -3.94
CA ARG A 61 10.12 -1.32 -5.05
C ARG A 61 9.40 -2.03 -6.20
N ASP A 62 8.57 -3.03 -5.90
CA ASP A 62 7.73 -3.72 -6.88
C ASP A 62 6.76 -2.78 -7.61
N LEU A 63 6.27 -1.74 -6.94
CA LEU A 63 5.42 -0.71 -7.56
C LEU A 63 6.24 0.31 -8.38
N GLN A 64 7.47 0.61 -7.98
CA GLN A 64 8.34 1.51 -8.73
C GLN A 64 8.86 0.89 -10.02
N ASP A 65 9.19 -0.41 -9.98
CA ASP A 65 9.64 -1.17 -11.16
C ASP A 65 8.49 -1.47 -12.13
N ASP A 66 7.25 -1.42 -11.64
CA ASP A 66 6.07 -1.72 -12.43
C ASP A 66 5.70 -0.59 -13.42
N PRO A 67 5.64 -0.91 -14.72
CA PRO A 67 5.30 0.08 -15.73
C PRO A 67 3.82 0.48 -15.72
N GLU A 68 2.94 -0.36 -15.16
CA GLU A 68 1.49 -0.12 -15.06
C GLU A 68 1.15 0.82 -13.88
N THR A 69 2.10 1.08 -12.99
CA THR A 69 1.91 1.95 -11.83
C THR A 69 1.71 3.40 -12.27
N SER A 70 0.57 3.96 -11.87
CA SER A 70 0.13 5.30 -12.26
C SER A 70 1.06 6.40 -11.73
N LYS A 71 1.08 7.55 -12.42
CA LYS A 71 1.83 8.75 -11.97
C LYS A 71 1.44 9.19 -10.56
N SER A 72 0.16 9.10 -10.21
CA SER A 72 -0.35 9.44 -8.88
C SER A 72 0.21 8.52 -7.80
N MET A 73 0.25 7.20 -8.07
CA MET A 73 0.86 6.24 -7.16
C MET A 73 2.35 6.50 -6.97
N ARG A 74 3.09 6.78 -8.06
CA ARG A 74 4.52 7.12 -7.98
C ARG A 74 4.76 8.34 -7.08
N LYS A 75 3.94 9.39 -7.23
CA LYS A 75 3.99 10.57 -6.35
C LYS A 75 3.62 10.25 -4.90
N GLY A 76 2.66 9.35 -4.70
CA GLY A 76 2.32 8.84 -3.38
C GLY A 76 3.48 8.09 -2.73
N ILE A 77 4.23 7.29 -3.51
CA ILE A 77 5.42 6.57 -3.05
C ILE A 77 6.50 7.56 -2.63
N GLU A 78 6.79 8.56 -3.46
CA GLU A 78 7.74 9.62 -3.11
C GLU A 78 7.34 10.32 -1.81
N THR A 79 6.06 10.66 -1.66
CA THR A 79 5.52 11.29 -0.44
C THR A 79 5.66 10.38 0.77
N LEU A 80 5.41 9.08 0.60
CA LEU A 80 5.57 8.09 1.66
C LEU A 80 7.03 7.98 2.11
N MET A 81 7.97 7.91 1.16
CA MET A 81 9.41 7.80 1.43
C MET A 81 9.95 9.03 2.17
N LEU A 82 9.39 10.21 1.92
CA LEU A 82 9.73 11.44 2.66
C LEU A 82 9.21 11.44 4.10
N ARG A 83 8.13 10.70 4.40
CA ARG A 83 7.51 10.63 5.73
C ARG A 83 8.11 9.53 6.61
N LEU A 84 8.55 8.44 6.00
CA LEU A 84 9.14 7.33 6.73
C LEU A 84 10.54 7.72 7.21
N PRO A 85 10.96 7.25 8.40
CA PRO A 85 12.32 7.48 8.87
C PRO A 85 13.27 6.92 7.81
N SER A 86 14.04 7.81 7.18
CA SER A 86 15.12 7.42 6.28
C SER A 86 16.12 6.65 7.13
N ALA A 87 16.29 5.37 6.84
CA ALA A 87 17.28 4.52 7.48
C ALA A 87 18.69 5.09 7.33
#